data_AF-A0A520ACI4-F1
#
_entry.id   AF-A0A520ACI4-F1
#
_cell.length_a   1.000
_cell.length_b   1.000
_cell.length_c   1.000
_cell.angle_alpha   90.00
_cell.angle_beta   90.00
_cell.angle_gamma   90.00
#
_symmetry.space_group_name_H-M   'P 1'
#
loop_
_entity.id
_entity.type
_entity.pdbx_description
1 polymer ?
#
loop_
_entity_poly.entity_id
_entity_poly.type
_entity_poly.pdbx_seq_one_letter_code
_entity_poly.pdbx_strand_id
1 'polypeptide(L)'
;VTLLYKKGFNGLLNSDVDYDFIKAEVYQDRISLGLWGYTSFLVGAGKFVNNKQMYYPDFKHFSGNISTFFPPNLRKFQYLDFYQFSTNKQYFEAHLEHNFAGFFINKVPLLRKAKLEEFIGGGYLSSPEKRNYKEFYFGLQRLVLRASYGFAYDGGRKLTQGFRIAYGF
;
A
#
# COMPACT_ATOMS: atom_id res chain seq x y z
N VAL A 1 -12.41 -5.41 -9.86
CA VAL A 1 -12.75 -3.97 -9.77
C VAL A 1 -13.79 -3.79 -8.69
N THR A 2 -13.67 -2.76 -7.86
CA THR A 2 -14.58 -2.45 -6.77
C THR A 2 -15.04 -1.00 -6.90
N LEU A 3 -16.35 -0.80 -6.91
CA LEU A 3 -16.99 0.51 -6.77
C LEU A 3 -17.72 0.54 -5.43
N LEU A 4 -17.56 1.61 -4.67
CA LEU A 4 -18.16 1.75 -3.34
C LEU A 4 -18.72 3.15 -3.18
N TYR A 5 -19.92 3.22 -2.63
CA TYR A 5 -20.55 4.44 -2.13
C TYR A 5 -20.89 4.26 -0.64
N LYS A 6 -20.56 5.25 0.19
CA LYS A 6 -20.86 5.29 1.62
C LYS A 6 -21.49 6.62 1.97
N LYS A 7 -22.57 6.60 2.75
CA LYS A 7 -23.27 7.80 3.23
C LYS A 7 -23.35 7.81 4.76
N GLY A 8 -23.02 8.95 5.36
CA GLY A 8 -23.34 9.28 6.75
C GLY A 8 -24.67 10.03 6.79
N PHE A 9 -25.60 9.58 7.63
CA PHE A 9 -26.90 10.21 7.80
C PHE A 9 -26.95 10.94 9.13
N ASN A 10 -27.32 12.21 9.10
CA ASN A 10 -27.58 12.99 10.31
C ASN A 10 -28.96 12.62 10.88
N GLY A 11 -29.07 12.45 12.19
CA GLY A 11 -30.32 12.24 12.93
C GLY A 11 -30.83 10.80 13.00
N LEU A 12 -30.24 9.86 12.25
CA LEU A 12 -30.55 8.43 12.39
C LEU A 12 -29.75 7.83 13.56
N LEU A 13 -30.43 7.17 14.51
CA LEU A 13 -29.80 6.56 15.69
C LEU A 13 -28.89 7.52 16.48
N ASN A 14 -29.26 8.81 16.53
CA ASN A 14 -28.47 9.87 17.17
C ASN A 14 -27.08 10.09 16.53
N SER A 15 -26.98 9.91 15.21
CA SER A 15 -25.79 10.18 14.40
C SER A 15 -25.64 11.66 14.09
N ASP A 16 -24.45 12.21 14.33
CA ASP A 16 -24.09 13.61 14.06
C ASP A 16 -23.23 13.77 12.77
N VAL A 17 -23.21 12.77 11.89
CA VAL A 17 -22.41 12.79 10.66
C VAL A 17 -23.26 12.96 9.40
N ASP A 18 -22.82 13.83 8.48
CA ASP A 18 -23.39 14.08 7.16
C ASP A 18 -22.26 14.13 6.12
N TYR A 19 -22.07 13.01 5.42
CA TYR A 19 -21.08 12.90 4.34
C TYR A 19 -21.51 11.90 3.27
N ASP A 20 -20.93 12.04 2.09
CA ASP A 20 -21.07 11.12 0.97
C ASP A 20 -19.69 10.82 0.42
N PHE A 21 -19.34 9.54 0.33
CA PHE A 21 -18.04 9.06 -0.10
C PHE A 21 -18.19 8.09 -1.27
N ILE A 22 -17.40 8.31 -2.32
CA ILE A 22 -17.29 7.39 -3.46
C ILE A 22 -15.85 6.87 -3.56
N LYS A 23 -15.68 5.59 -3.90
CA LYS A 23 -14.39 4.95 -4.18
C LYS A 23 -14.49 4.07 -5.42
N ALA A 24 -13.46 4.14 -6.26
CA ALA A 24 -13.20 3.16 -7.31
C ALA A 24 -11.82 2.53 -7.08
N GLU A 25 -11.71 1.23 -7.27
CA GLU A 25 -10.47 0.50 -7.05
C GLU A 25 -10.33 -0.69 -8.01
N VAL A 26 -9.13 -0.89 -8.52
CA VAL A 26 -8.72 -2.06 -9.27
C VAL A 26 -7.62 -2.74 -8.47
N TYR A 27 -7.81 -4.01 -8.18
CA TYR A 27 -6.84 -4.85 -7.52
C TYR A 27 -6.70 -6.12 -8.34
N GLN A 28 -5.46 -6.50 -8.61
CA GLN A 28 -5.13 -7.76 -9.22
C GLN A 28 -3.90 -8.34 -8.55
N ASP A 29 -4.01 -9.60 -8.15
CA ASP A 29 -2.94 -10.31 -7.50
C ASP A 29 -2.31 -11.33 -8.45
N ARG A 30 -0.98 -11.45 -8.38
CA ARG A 30 -0.16 -12.49 -9.03
C ARG A 30 -0.47 -12.69 -10.52
N ILE A 31 -0.50 -11.60 -11.29
CA ILE A 31 -0.52 -11.66 -12.75
C ILE A 31 0.76 -12.35 -13.22
N SER A 32 0.62 -13.55 -13.78
CA SER A 32 1.75 -14.30 -14.30
C SER A 32 2.35 -13.61 -15.52
N LEU A 33 3.66 -13.40 -15.50
CA LEU A 33 4.47 -12.97 -16.63
C LEU A 33 5.39 -14.11 -17.13
N GLY A 34 5.02 -15.36 -16.82
CA GLY A 34 5.77 -16.55 -17.19
C GLY A 34 7.13 -16.60 -16.52
N LEU A 35 8.20 -16.69 -17.32
CA LEU A 35 9.58 -16.79 -16.83
C LEU A 35 10.07 -15.53 -16.09
N TRP A 36 9.37 -14.41 -16.24
CA TRP A 36 9.68 -13.16 -15.57
C TRP A 36 9.04 -13.06 -14.18
N GLY A 37 8.33 -14.10 -13.72
CA GLY A 37 7.68 -14.12 -12.43
C GLY A 37 6.25 -13.58 -12.47
N TYR A 38 5.85 -12.79 -11.48
CA TYR A 38 4.48 -12.32 -11.34
C TYR A 38 4.38 -10.92 -10.74
N THR A 39 3.32 -10.20 -11.12
CA THR A 39 3.06 -8.84 -10.66
C THR A 39 1.73 -8.76 -9.93
N SER A 40 1.70 -8.08 -8.80
CA SER A 40 0.48 -7.71 -8.09
C SER A 40 0.37 -6.19 -8.07
N PHE A 41 -0.82 -5.65 -8.30
CA PHE A 41 -1.06 -4.22 -8.23
C PHE A 41 -2.39 -3.88 -7.58
N LEU A 42 -2.44 -2.69 -7.00
CA LEU A 42 -3.65 -2.03 -6.54
C LEU A 42 -3.63 -0.59 -7.01
N VAL A 43 -4.71 -0.11 -7.61
CA VAL A 43 -4.89 1.30 -7.94
C VAL A 43 -6.28 1.71 -7.47
N GLY A 44 -6.37 2.74 -6.65
CA GLY A 44 -7.62 3.21 -6.08
C GLY A 44 -7.68 4.72 -6.02
N ALA A 45 -8.87 5.26 -6.23
CA ALA A 45 -9.17 6.66 -6.01
C ALA A 45 -10.48 6.79 -5.24
N GLY A 46 -10.59 7.79 -4.40
CA GLY A 46 -11.82 8.07 -3.68
C GLY A 46 -11.99 9.56 -3.42
N LYS A 47 -13.24 9.97 -3.15
CA LYS A 47 -13.59 11.35 -2.86
C LYS A 47 -14.79 11.41 -1.93
N PHE A 48 -14.67 12.23 -0.89
CA PHE A 48 -15.83 12.74 -0.17
C PHE A 48 -16.49 13.84 -1.02
N VAL A 49 -17.62 13.53 -1.64
CA VAL A 49 -18.40 14.48 -2.47
C VAL A 49 -19.24 15.41 -1.61
N ASN A 50 -19.57 14.98 -0.39
CA ASN A 50 -20.15 15.76 0.68
C ASN A 50 -19.39 15.42 1.97
N ASN A 51 -19.09 16.43 2.78
CA ASN A 51 -18.41 16.31 4.06
C ASN A 51 -18.83 17.44 5.02
N LYS A 52 -20.12 17.82 4.98
CA LYS A 52 -20.70 18.93 5.77
C LYS A 52 -20.46 18.76 7.28
N GLN A 53 -20.65 17.56 7.81
CA GLN A 53 -20.35 17.22 9.20
C GLN A 53 -19.66 15.86 9.24
N MET A 54 -18.37 15.86 9.56
CA MET A 54 -17.55 14.66 9.54
C MET A 54 -16.43 14.79 10.57
N TYR A 55 -16.20 13.71 11.33
CA TYR A 55 -15.20 13.69 12.39
C TYR A 55 -14.00 12.84 11.96
N TYR A 56 -12.86 13.07 12.61
CA TYR A 56 -11.59 12.40 12.28
C TYR A 56 -11.69 10.87 12.13
N PRO A 57 -12.44 10.12 12.97
CA PRO A 57 -12.59 8.67 12.81
C PRO A 57 -13.26 8.22 11.50
N ASP A 58 -14.04 9.08 10.86
CA ASP A 58 -14.68 8.78 9.58
C ASP A 58 -13.76 9.04 8.39
N PHE A 59 -12.62 9.70 8.60
CA PHE A 59 -11.72 10.11 7.52
C PHE A 59 -11.20 8.86 6.80
N LYS A 60 -10.81 9.03 5.53
CA LYS A 60 -10.07 7.98 4.85
C LYS A 60 -8.70 7.86 5.52
N HIS A 61 -8.50 6.77 6.24
CA HIS A 61 -7.20 6.38 6.78
C HIS A 61 -6.48 5.44 5.80
N PHE A 62 -5.22 5.73 5.52
CA PHE A 62 -4.35 4.87 4.71
C PHE A 62 -3.64 3.86 5.59
N SER A 63 -3.51 2.63 5.09
CA SER A 63 -2.85 1.56 5.84
C SER A 63 -1.34 1.73 5.72
N GLY A 64 -0.74 2.35 6.71
CA GLY A 64 0.71 2.40 6.87
C GLY A 64 1.25 1.21 7.66
N ASN A 65 2.55 1.26 7.93
CA ASN A 65 3.22 0.34 8.82
C ASN A 65 4.48 0.97 9.39
N ILE A 66 4.56 1.01 10.72
CA ILE A 66 5.75 1.48 11.46
C ILE A 66 6.62 0.33 11.94
N SER A 67 6.08 -0.89 11.97
CA SER A 67 6.78 -2.05 12.52
C SER A 67 7.80 -2.58 11.52
N THR A 68 8.98 -2.94 12.01
CA THR A 68 9.97 -3.70 11.25
C THR A 68 9.45 -5.09 10.88
N PHE A 69 8.52 -5.65 11.65
CA PHE A 69 7.94 -6.99 11.47
C PHE A 69 6.44 -6.95 11.16
N PHE A 70 6.00 -7.54 10.04
CA PHE A 70 4.59 -7.53 9.63
C PHE A 70 4.19 -8.64 8.65
N PRO A 71 2.89 -8.99 8.57
CA PRO A 71 2.40 -9.88 7.51
C PRO A 71 2.40 -9.18 6.14
N PRO A 72 2.83 -9.86 5.06
CA PRO A 72 2.82 -9.30 3.72
C PRO A 72 1.42 -8.81 3.31
N ASN A 73 1.31 -7.59 2.81
CA ASN A 73 0.04 -7.04 2.32
C ASN A 73 0.31 -5.93 1.28
N LEU A 74 -0.12 -6.15 0.04
CA LEU A 74 0.09 -5.20 -1.05
C LEU A 74 -0.55 -3.82 -0.81
N ARG A 75 -1.66 -3.75 -0.08
CA ARG A 75 -2.37 -2.49 0.19
C ARG A 75 -1.68 -1.65 1.25
N LYS A 76 -0.74 -2.23 2.02
CA LYS A 76 -0.09 -1.52 3.11
C LYS A 76 1.18 -0.86 2.62
N PHE A 77 1.29 0.44 2.86
CA PHE A 77 2.56 1.14 2.76
C PHE A 77 3.52 0.62 3.83
N GLN A 78 4.74 0.24 3.46
CA GLN A 78 5.71 -0.38 4.36
C GLN A 78 6.48 0.63 5.23
N TYR A 79 6.45 1.91 4.83
CA TYR A 79 7.25 2.98 5.45
C TYR A 79 6.42 4.21 5.83
N LEU A 80 5.10 4.15 5.65
CA LEU A 80 4.19 5.22 6.01
C LEU A 80 3.84 5.14 7.50
N ASP A 81 4.07 6.22 8.23
CA ASP A 81 3.61 6.35 9.61
C ASP A 81 2.09 6.31 9.70
N PHE A 82 1.56 5.65 10.73
CA PHE A 82 0.12 5.57 10.93
C PHE A 82 -0.49 6.96 11.10
N TYR A 83 -1.72 7.12 10.59
CA TYR A 83 -2.60 8.27 10.81
C TYR A 83 -2.15 9.64 10.28
N GLN A 84 -0.88 9.82 9.88
CA GLN A 84 -0.36 11.09 9.35
C GLN A 84 -0.95 11.50 7.99
N PHE A 85 -1.59 10.58 7.26
CA PHE A 85 -2.05 10.81 5.88
C PHE A 85 -3.56 10.80 5.73
N SER A 86 -4.31 10.82 6.84
CA SER A 86 -5.77 10.74 6.81
C SER A 86 -6.39 11.94 6.09
N THR A 87 -7.41 11.71 5.26
CA THR A 87 -8.07 12.80 4.50
C THR A 87 -9.59 12.67 4.53
N ASN A 88 -10.26 13.83 4.55
CA ASN A 88 -11.71 13.96 4.38
C ASN A 88 -12.08 14.54 3.00
N LYS A 89 -11.17 14.46 2.03
CA LYS A 89 -11.34 14.98 0.67
C LYS A 89 -11.12 13.88 -0.38
N GLN A 90 -10.52 14.21 -1.51
CA GLN A 90 -10.10 13.25 -2.53
C GLN A 90 -8.74 12.64 -2.24
N TYR A 91 -8.53 11.43 -2.74
CA TYR A 91 -7.23 10.81 -2.75
C TYR A 91 -7.03 9.91 -3.96
N PHE A 92 -5.76 9.63 -4.23
CA PHE A 92 -5.31 8.60 -5.14
C PHE A 92 -4.24 7.75 -4.45
N GLU A 93 -4.37 6.43 -4.56
CA GLU A 93 -3.51 5.43 -3.95
C GLU A 93 -3.15 4.40 -5.03
N ALA A 94 -1.87 4.06 -5.14
CA ALA A 94 -1.41 2.99 -5.99
C ALA A 94 -0.32 2.18 -5.30
N HIS A 95 -0.34 0.88 -5.51
CA HIS A 95 0.66 -0.08 -5.04
C HIS A 95 1.01 -1.03 -6.17
N LEU A 96 2.29 -1.34 -6.30
CA LEU A 96 2.79 -2.28 -7.28
C LEU A 96 3.89 -3.11 -6.63
N GLU A 97 3.81 -4.42 -6.77
CA GLU A 97 4.88 -5.34 -6.40
C GLU A 97 5.11 -6.31 -7.55
N HIS A 98 6.37 -6.54 -7.88
CA HIS A 98 6.77 -7.53 -8.84
C HIS A 98 7.78 -8.47 -8.21
N ASN A 99 7.49 -9.77 -8.28
CA ASN A 99 8.37 -10.82 -7.85
C ASN A 99 8.88 -11.57 -9.08
N PHE A 100 10.19 -11.69 -9.18
CA PHE A 100 10.87 -12.25 -10.35
C PHE A 100 10.99 -13.78 -10.31
N ALA A 101 10.39 -14.45 -9.32
CA ALA A 101 10.42 -15.89 -9.10
C ALA A 101 11.84 -16.49 -9.09
N GLY A 102 12.82 -15.74 -8.58
CA GLY A 102 14.22 -16.17 -8.52
C GLY A 102 14.97 -16.09 -9.85
N PHE A 103 14.43 -15.42 -10.87
CA PHE A 103 15.03 -15.28 -12.20
C PHE A 103 16.51 -14.83 -12.16
N PHE A 104 16.84 -13.89 -11.28
CA PHE A 104 18.20 -13.38 -11.10
C PHE A 104 19.00 -14.21 -10.11
N ILE A 105 18.47 -14.47 -8.90
CA ILE A 105 19.21 -15.20 -7.86
C ILE A 105 19.58 -16.61 -8.30
N ASN A 106 18.71 -17.30 -9.03
CA ASN A 106 18.96 -18.67 -9.48
C ASN A 106 20.07 -18.76 -10.55
N LYS A 107 20.48 -17.65 -11.17
CA LYS A 107 21.62 -17.63 -12.10
C LYS A 107 22.97 -17.69 -11.37
N VAL A 108 23.02 -17.30 -10.10
CA VAL A 108 24.25 -17.34 -9.30
C VAL A 108 24.42 -18.74 -8.69
N PRO A 109 25.44 -19.53 -9.09
CA PRO A 109 25.57 -20.95 -8.70
C PRO A 109 25.59 -21.18 -7.18
N LEU A 110 26.20 -20.27 -6.42
CA LEU A 110 26.29 -20.33 -4.97
C LEU A 110 24.94 -20.07 -4.28
N LEU A 111 24.10 -19.21 -4.84
CA LEU A 111 22.84 -18.78 -4.24
C LEU A 111 21.64 -19.60 -4.72
N ARG A 112 21.74 -20.29 -5.86
CA ARG A 112 20.66 -21.12 -6.43
C ARG A 112 20.11 -22.15 -5.44
N LYS A 113 20.97 -22.74 -4.59
CA LYS A 113 20.54 -23.73 -3.59
C LYS A 113 19.62 -23.14 -2.51
N ALA A 114 19.71 -21.83 -2.25
CA ALA A 114 18.88 -21.15 -1.27
C ALA A 114 17.43 -20.97 -1.75
N LYS A 115 17.18 -21.03 -3.07
CA LYS A 115 15.84 -20.85 -3.68
C LYS A 115 15.17 -19.56 -3.20
N LEU A 116 15.92 -18.46 -3.17
CA LEU A 116 15.37 -17.15 -2.84
C LEU A 116 14.71 -16.57 -4.08
N GLU A 117 13.63 -15.83 -3.86
CA GLU A 117 12.95 -15.04 -4.88
C GLU A 117 13.19 -13.57 -4.62
N GLU A 118 13.77 -12.87 -5.58
CA GLU A 118 13.86 -11.41 -5.55
C GLU A 118 12.54 -10.74 -5.92
N PHE A 119 12.26 -9.62 -5.25
CA PHE A 119 11.10 -8.79 -5.52
C PHE A 119 11.43 -7.31 -5.40
N ILE A 120 10.66 -6.50 -6.10
CA ILE A 120 10.63 -5.04 -5.97
C ILE A 120 9.19 -4.59 -5.79
N GLY A 121 9.00 -3.47 -5.12
CA GLY A 121 7.68 -2.88 -5.01
C GLY A 121 7.72 -1.42 -4.62
N GLY A 122 6.56 -0.82 -4.62
CA GLY A 122 6.41 0.57 -4.25
C GLY A 122 4.96 0.98 -4.12
N GLY A 123 4.78 2.12 -3.49
CA GLY A 123 3.48 2.73 -3.24
C GLY A 123 3.51 4.22 -3.57
N TYR A 124 2.38 4.73 -4.02
CA TYR A 124 2.15 6.14 -4.29
C TYR A 124 0.86 6.58 -3.61
N LEU A 125 0.90 7.73 -2.93
CA LEU A 125 -0.26 8.32 -2.28
C LEU A 125 -0.29 9.83 -2.53
N SER A 126 -1.47 10.31 -2.93
CA SER A 126 -1.74 11.72 -3.12
C SER A 126 -3.09 12.10 -2.53
N SER A 127 -3.09 13.14 -1.69
CA SER A 127 -4.27 13.84 -1.18
C SER A 127 -3.97 15.35 -1.14
N PRO A 128 -4.98 16.23 -0.97
CA PRO A 128 -4.76 17.66 -0.80
C PRO A 128 -3.84 18.00 0.37
N GLU A 129 -3.91 17.23 1.45
CA GLU A 129 -3.08 17.39 2.66
C GLU A 129 -1.64 16.89 2.43
N LYS A 130 -1.48 15.87 1.58
CA LYS A 130 -0.21 15.19 1.31
C LYS A 130 -0.10 14.85 -0.18
N ARG A 131 0.47 15.78 -0.94
CA ARG A 131 0.36 15.76 -2.40
C ARG A 131 1.15 14.65 -3.09
N ASN A 132 2.22 14.14 -2.50
CA ASN A 132 3.19 13.35 -3.27
C ASN A 132 4.01 12.37 -2.42
N TYR A 133 3.34 11.52 -1.65
CA TYR A 133 4.03 10.43 -0.94
C TYR A 133 4.40 9.31 -1.90
N LYS A 134 5.64 8.82 -1.78
CA LYS A 134 6.18 7.71 -2.57
C LYS A 134 7.02 6.81 -1.69
N GLU A 135 6.87 5.51 -1.87
CA GLU A 135 7.82 4.54 -1.34
C GLU A 135 8.29 3.57 -2.40
N PHE A 136 9.51 3.09 -2.23
CA PHE A 136 10.12 2.06 -3.04
C PHE A 136 10.89 1.11 -2.15
N TYR A 137 10.79 -0.18 -2.43
CA TYR A 137 11.50 -1.22 -1.71
C TYR A 137 11.88 -2.37 -2.63
N PHE A 138 12.93 -3.07 -2.23
CA PHE A 138 13.40 -4.28 -2.90
C PHE A 138 13.88 -5.27 -1.86
N GLY A 139 13.83 -6.55 -2.19
CA GLY A 139 14.10 -7.58 -1.20
C GLY A 139 14.19 -8.98 -1.76
N LEU A 140 14.39 -9.91 -0.83
CA LEU A 140 14.43 -11.34 -1.06
C LEU A 140 13.37 -12.01 -0.20
N GLN A 141 12.68 -12.99 -0.76
CA GLN A 141 11.75 -13.82 -0.01
C GLN A 141 12.05 -15.30 -0.19
N ARG A 142 11.64 -16.08 0.82
CA ARG A 142 11.65 -17.54 0.78
C ARG A 142 10.55 -18.06 1.68
N LEU A 143 9.63 -18.84 1.10
CA LEU A 143 8.48 -19.40 1.81
C LEU A 143 7.70 -18.26 2.51
N VAL A 144 7.68 -18.30 3.84
CA VAL A 144 6.97 -17.39 4.73
C VAL A 144 7.77 -16.14 5.08
N LEU A 145 9.10 -16.14 4.89
CA LEU A 145 10.01 -15.06 5.28
C LEU A 145 10.32 -14.13 4.11
N ARG A 146 10.25 -12.83 4.35
CA ARG A 146 10.68 -11.78 3.42
C ARG A 146 11.60 -10.81 4.15
N ALA A 147 12.66 -10.37 3.49
CA ALA A 147 13.51 -9.28 3.95
C ALA A 147 13.62 -8.24 2.83
N SER A 148 13.33 -6.98 3.14
CA SER A 148 13.43 -5.87 2.20
C SER A 148 14.17 -4.68 2.79
N TYR A 149 14.69 -3.85 1.89
CA TYR A 149 15.20 -2.52 2.19
C TYR A 149 14.46 -1.53 1.30
N GLY A 150 14.16 -0.36 1.84
CA GLY A 150 13.37 0.63 1.12
C GLY A 150 13.50 2.02 1.67
N PHE A 151 12.84 2.93 0.96
CA PHE A 151 12.90 4.37 1.17
C PHE A 151 11.51 4.95 0.96
N ALA A 152 11.17 5.97 1.75
CA ALA A 152 9.95 6.74 1.59
C ALA A 152 10.24 8.24 1.51
N TYR A 153 9.46 8.92 0.68
CA TYR A 153 9.58 10.34 0.39
C TYR A 153 8.19 10.99 0.46
N ASP A 154 8.15 12.25 0.90
CA ASP A 154 7.01 13.15 0.76
C ASP A 154 7.45 14.36 -0.07
N GLY A 155 7.03 14.39 -1.33
CA GLY A 155 7.56 15.33 -2.30
C GLY A 155 9.06 15.14 -2.52
N GLY A 156 9.85 16.18 -2.25
CA GLY A 156 11.31 16.14 -2.34
C GLY A 156 12.02 15.73 -1.04
N ARG A 157 11.29 15.58 0.07
CA ARG A 157 11.87 15.29 1.38
C ARG A 157 11.86 13.79 1.65
N LYS A 158 13.02 13.21 1.96
CA LYS A 158 13.11 11.84 2.48
C LYS A 158 12.46 11.77 3.86
N LEU A 159 11.49 10.89 4.03
CA LEU A 159 10.84 10.63 5.31
C LEU A 159 11.61 9.60 6.11
N THR A 160 11.83 8.42 5.54
CA THR A 160 12.49 7.30 6.21
C THR A 160 13.13 6.36 5.20
N GLN A 161 14.04 5.52 5.69
CA GLN A 161 14.62 4.40 4.97
C GLN A 161 15.01 3.33 5.97
N GLY A 162 15.04 2.07 5.57
CA GLY A 162 15.51 1.02 6.46
C GLY A 162 15.13 -0.37 6.01
N PHE A 163 15.52 -1.33 6.84
CA PHE A 163 15.15 -2.72 6.66
C PHE A 163 13.74 -3.00 7.18
N ARG A 164 13.10 -3.96 6.52
CA ARG A 164 11.81 -4.54 6.88
C ARG A 164 11.91 -6.05 6.76
N ILE A 165 11.28 -6.74 7.68
CA ILE A 165 11.17 -8.19 7.70
C ILE A 165 9.68 -8.51 7.73
N ALA A 166 9.21 -9.29 6.77
CA ALA A 166 7.83 -9.75 6.78
C ALA A 166 7.78 -11.26 6.96
N TYR A 167 6.76 -11.71 7.69
CA TYR A 167 6.49 -13.12 7.92
C TYR A 167 4.98 -13.37 7.77
N GLY A 168 4.57 -14.41 7.02
CA GLY A 168 3.17 -14.81 6.90
C GLY A 168 2.99 -16.32 7.13
N PHE A 169 1.99 -16.72 7.91
CA PHE A 169 1.57 -18.13 8.06
C PHE A 169 0.48 -18.46 7.04
#